data_AF-A0A437UV27-F1
#
_entry.id   AF-A0A437UV27-F1
#
_cell.length_a   1.000
_cell.length_b   1.000
_cell.length_c   1.000
_cell.angle_alpha   90.00
_cell.angle_beta   90.00
_cell.angle_gamma   90.00
#
_symmetry.space_group_name_H-M   'P 1'
#
loop_
_entity.id
_entity.type
_entity.pdbx_description
1 polymer ?
#
loop_
_entity_poly.entity_id
_entity_poly.type
_entity_poly.pdbx_seq_one_letter_code
_entity_poly.pdbx_strand_id
1 'polypeptide(L)'
;MRADGLGLARTKGSLHLPDSQPIPTDFVAEVAAWCLASGGDRGQRAPTKPRERHEVPAWVQAAIDGAGLAEAYASRPPYQRNDYIGWIVRPKQEKTRRAHLDQMLDELRRGDVYMKMPWHAGR
;
A
#
# COMPACT_ATOMS: atom_id res chain seq x y z
N MET A 1 -28.95 -2.47 15.07
CA MET A 1 -29.32 -2.76 13.67
C MET A 1 -28.08 -3.21 12.91
N ARG A 2 -28.16 -4.21 12.02
CA ARG A 2 -26.97 -4.68 11.26
C ARG A 2 -27.00 -4.13 9.84
N ALA A 3 -25.83 -3.75 9.32
CA ALA A 3 -25.66 -3.28 7.94
C ALA A 3 -26.23 -4.26 6.89
N ASP A 4 -26.11 -5.57 7.15
CA ASP A 4 -26.63 -6.61 6.27
C ASP A 4 -28.17 -6.59 6.20
N GLY A 5 -28.86 -6.08 7.23
CA GLY A 5 -30.32 -5.87 7.24
C GLY A 5 -30.78 -4.61 6.52
N LEU A 6 -29.84 -3.74 6.10
CA LEU A 6 -30.10 -2.53 5.32
C LEU A 6 -29.69 -2.68 3.84
N GLY A 7 -29.22 -3.86 3.43
CA GLY A 7 -28.76 -4.11 2.06
C GLY A 7 -27.49 -3.33 1.67
N LEU A 8 -26.73 -2.83 2.64
CA LEU A 8 -25.55 -1.99 2.40
C LEU A 8 -24.31 -2.85 2.13
N ALA A 9 -23.62 -2.59 1.03
CA ALA A 9 -22.35 -3.24 0.73
C ALA A 9 -21.24 -2.73 1.68
N ARG A 10 -20.29 -3.60 2.03
CA ARG A 10 -19.20 -3.26 2.97
C ARG A 10 -17.87 -3.87 2.56
N THR A 11 -16.80 -3.16 2.92
CA THR A 11 -15.42 -3.64 2.88
C THR A 11 -14.82 -3.58 4.28
N LYS A 12 -13.53 -3.92 4.43
CA LYS A 12 -12.87 -3.87 5.73
C LYS A 12 -12.78 -2.41 6.22
N GLY A 13 -13.65 -2.06 7.17
CA GLY A 13 -13.67 -0.74 7.80
C GLY A 13 -14.38 0.35 6.98
N SER A 14 -15.16 -0.02 5.96
CA SER A 14 -15.94 0.94 5.19
C SER A 14 -17.30 0.36 4.81
N LEU A 15 -18.31 1.22 4.75
CA LEU A 15 -19.66 0.89 4.34
C LEU A 15 -20.05 1.79 3.16
N HIS A 16 -20.59 1.19 2.10
CA HIS A 16 -20.97 1.88 0.89
C HIS A 16 -22.42 2.35 1.01
N LEU A 17 -22.62 3.67 0.93
CA LEU A 17 -23.93 4.30 0.88
C LEU A 17 -24.19 4.70 -0.58
N PRO A 18 -25.15 4.09 -1.28
CA PRO A 18 -25.45 4.46 -2.66
C PRO A 18 -26.19 5.80 -2.70
N ASP A 19 -25.82 6.68 -3.63
CA ASP A 19 -26.44 8.00 -3.81
C ASP A 19 -27.95 7.93 -4.13
N SER A 20 -28.41 6.77 -4.62
CA SER A 20 -29.80 6.50 -4.96
C SER A 20 -30.69 6.18 -3.75
N GLN A 21 -30.14 6.07 -2.54
CA GLN A 21 -30.90 5.74 -1.33
C GLN A 21 -30.68 6.80 -0.24
N PRO A 22 -31.70 7.10 0.58
CA PRO A 22 -31.52 7.99 1.72
C PRO A 22 -30.55 7.38 2.74
N ILE A 23 -29.77 8.24 3.39
CA ILE A 23 -28.83 7.82 4.43
C ILE A 23 -29.62 7.23 5.61
N PRO A 24 -29.32 5.99 6.07
CA PRO A 24 -30.01 5.38 7.20
C PRO A 24 -29.52 5.99 8.52
N THR A 25 -30.13 7.11 8.92
CA THR A 25 -29.72 7.94 10.06
C THR A 25 -29.73 7.17 11.38
N ASP A 26 -30.69 6.26 11.60
CA ASP A 26 -30.80 5.50 12.84
C ASP A 26 -29.61 4.57 13.04
N PHE A 27 -29.18 3.91 11.95
CA PHE A 27 -28.00 3.06 11.96
C PHE A 27 -26.72 3.89 12.14
N VAL A 28 -26.60 5.04 11.47
CA VAL A 28 -25.47 5.95 11.67
C VAL A 28 -25.39 6.44 13.12
N ALA A 29 -26.53 6.79 13.72
CA ALA A 29 -26.60 7.22 15.11
C ALA A 29 -26.22 6.10 16.09
N GLU A 30 -26.65 4.86 15.84
CA GLU A 30 -26.26 3.70 16.64
C GLU A 30 -24.75 3.44 16.55
N VAL A 31 -24.17 3.49 15.36
CA VAL A 31 -22.72 3.34 15.16
C VAL A 31 -21.96 4.47 15.84
N ALA A 32 -22.43 5.72 15.74
CA ALA A 32 -21.82 6.86 16.39
C ALA A 32 -21.87 6.74 17.93
N ALA A 33 -23.01 6.33 18.50
CA ALA A 33 -23.16 6.08 19.92
C ALA A 33 -22.21 4.96 20.39
N TRP A 34 -22.11 3.87 19.61
CA TRP A 34 -21.14 2.81 19.87
C TRP A 34 -19.69 3.31 19.79
N CYS A 35 -19.34 4.15 18.82
CA CYS A 35 -17.99 4.73 18.72
C CYS A 35 -17.65 5.64 19.91
N LEU A 36 -18.62 6.43 20.39
CA LEU A 36 -18.45 7.28 21.57
C LEU A 36 -18.34 6.46 22.85
N ALA A 37 -19.16 5.42 23.01
CA ALA A 37 -19.17 4.54 24.18
C ALA A 37 -17.98 3.58 24.22
N SER A 38 -17.52 3.10 23.06
CA SER A 38 -16.42 2.14 22.94
C SER A 38 -15.05 2.81 22.96
N GLY A 39 -15.01 4.15 23.05
CA GLY A 39 -13.89 4.93 23.58
C GLY A 39 -12.50 4.45 23.19
N GLY A 40 -12.23 4.24 21.90
CA GLY A 40 -10.86 4.28 21.41
C GLY A 40 -10.44 5.75 21.37
N ASP A 41 -9.83 6.26 22.43
CA ASP A 41 -9.32 7.63 22.45
C ASP A 41 -8.38 7.83 21.25
N ARG A 42 -8.84 8.59 20.26
CA ARG A 42 -8.04 8.91 19.06
C ARG A 42 -6.76 9.66 19.44
N GLY A 43 -6.71 10.32 20.60
CA GLY A 43 -5.53 10.94 21.18
C GLY A 43 -4.54 9.95 21.83
N GLN A 44 -4.99 8.76 22.24
CA GLN A 44 -4.13 7.67 22.71
C GLN A 44 -3.72 6.70 21.59
N ARG A 45 -4.14 6.96 20.35
CA ARG A 45 -3.79 6.14 19.21
C ARG A 45 -2.28 6.27 19.00
N ALA A 46 -1.56 5.19 19.29
CA ALA A 46 -0.11 5.15 19.13
C ALA A 46 0.27 5.69 17.73
N PRO A 47 1.30 6.54 17.64
CA PRO A 47 1.72 7.06 16.34
C PRO A 47 1.97 5.91 15.38
N THR A 48 1.61 6.09 14.12
CA THR A 48 1.89 5.09 13.07
C THR A 48 3.38 4.79 13.10
N LYS A 49 3.76 3.53 13.35
CA LYS A 49 5.16 3.11 13.32
C LYS A 49 5.76 3.53 11.97
N PRO A 50 6.89 4.26 11.97
CA PRO A 50 7.60 4.56 10.73
C PRO A 50 7.88 3.25 9.98
N ARG A 51 7.73 3.28 8.66
CA ARG A 51 8.11 2.12 7.85
C ARG A 51 9.60 1.87 8.03
N GLU A 52 9.96 0.60 8.19
CA GLU A 52 11.36 0.17 8.23
C GLU A 52 12.04 0.61 6.94
N ARG A 53 13.20 1.27 7.07
CA ARG A 53 14.02 1.67 5.92
C ARG A 53 14.97 0.54 5.60
N HIS A 54 14.87 0.01 4.39
CA HIS A 54 15.77 -1.02 3.90
C HIS A 54 16.96 -0.40 3.18
N GLU A 55 18.16 -0.81 3.55
CA GLU A 55 19.37 -0.48 2.81
C GLU A 55 19.40 -1.24 1.49
N VAL A 56 19.85 -0.58 0.42
CA VAL A 56 20.00 -1.22 -0.90
C VAL A 56 21.18 -2.18 -0.84
N PRO A 57 20.98 -3.50 -1.00
CA PRO A 57 22.09 -4.44 -1.02
C PRO A 57 22.97 -4.21 -2.26
N ALA A 58 24.29 -4.43 -2.11
CA ALA A 58 25.25 -4.22 -3.19
C ALA A 58 24.90 -4.98 -4.50
N TRP A 59 24.35 -6.19 -4.39
CA TRP A 59 23.93 -6.98 -5.56
C TRP A 59 22.72 -6.41 -6.29
N VAL A 60 21.82 -5.71 -5.58
CA VAL A 60 20.70 -4.99 -6.20
C VAL A 60 21.21 -3.74 -6.91
N GLN A 61 22.08 -2.98 -6.24
CA GLN A 61 22.69 -1.78 -6.82
C GLN A 61 23.47 -2.11 -8.10
N ALA A 62 24.32 -3.15 -8.05
CA ALA A 62 25.07 -3.61 -9.22
C ALA A 62 24.16 -4.06 -10.38
N ALA A 63 23.00 -4.65 -10.09
CA ALA A 63 22.04 -5.04 -11.12
C ALA A 63 21.31 -3.84 -11.74
N ILE A 64 20.97 -2.82 -10.94
CA ILE A 64 20.39 -1.56 -11.44
C ILE A 64 21.40 -0.84 -12.33
N ASP A 65 22.65 -0.72 -11.87
CA ASP A 65 23.73 -0.04 -12.58
C ASP A 65 24.09 -0.79 -13.87
N GLY A 66 24.23 -2.12 -13.81
CA GLY A 66 24.50 -2.97 -14.97
C GLY A 66 23.36 -2.96 -16.01
N ALA A 67 22.13 -2.66 -15.59
CA ALA A 67 20.99 -2.48 -16.49
C ALA A 67 20.83 -1.03 -17.01
N GLY A 68 21.64 -0.08 -16.53
CA GLY A 68 21.52 1.34 -16.88
C GLY A 68 20.25 2.01 -16.33
N LEU A 69 19.66 1.47 -15.25
CA LEU A 69 18.37 1.91 -14.71
C LEU A 69 18.51 2.80 -13.46
N ALA A 70 19.71 3.28 -13.17
CA ALA A 70 19.98 4.09 -11.97
C ALA A 70 19.11 5.35 -11.91
N GLU A 71 18.94 6.06 -13.03
CA GLU A 71 18.10 7.25 -13.10
C GLU A 71 16.60 6.91 -12.95
N ALA A 72 16.15 5.86 -13.65
CA ALA A 72 14.77 5.37 -13.56
C ALA A 72 14.41 4.90 -12.15
N TYR A 73 15.37 4.32 -11.43
CA TYR A 73 15.20 3.97 -10.02
C TYR A 73 15.21 5.21 -9.12
N ALA A 74 16.11 6.17 -9.36
CA ALA A 74 16.21 7.40 -8.59
C ALA A 74 14.98 8.31 -8.73
N SER A 75 14.32 8.30 -9.89
CA SER A 75 13.09 9.06 -10.15
C SER A 75 11.87 8.50 -9.42
N ARG A 76 11.93 7.26 -8.92
CA ARG A 76 10.84 6.69 -8.12
C ARG A 76 10.74 7.37 -6.75
N PRO A 77 9.51 7.61 -6.25
CA PRO A 77 9.30 8.11 -4.90
C PRO A 77 10.03 7.28 -3.83
N PRO A 78 10.53 7.89 -2.72
CA PRO A 78 11.29 7.19 -1.70
C PRO A 78 10.61 5.95 -1.12
N TYR A 79 9.27 5.95 -1.00
CA TYR A 79 8.53 4.79 -0.50
C TYR A 79 8.54 3.61 -1.49
N GLN A 80 8.49 3.86 -2.80
CA GLN A 80 8.53 2.78 -3.80
C GLN A 80 9.89 2.11 -3.81
N ARG A 81 10.97 2.90 -3.74
CA ARG A 81 12.33 2.39 -3.60
C ARG A 81 12.45 1.49 -2.37
N ASN A 82 11.98 1.97 -1.22
CA ASN A 82 12.00 1.20 0.02
C ASN A 82 11.19 -0.12 -0.08
N ASP A 83 9.99 -0.05 -0.66
CA ASP A 83 9.10 -1.20 -0.81
C ASP A 83 9.68 -2.25 -1.77
N TYR A 84 10.30 -1.83 -2.88
CA TYR A 84 11.04 -2.73 -3.78
C TYR A 84 12.14 -3.48 -3.04
N ILE A 85 13.00 -2.76 -2.32
CA ILE A 85 14.10 -3.38 -1.60
C ILE A 85 13.56 -4.37 -0.55
N GLY A 86 12.58 -3.94 0.26
CA GLY A 86 11.94 -4.81 1.24
C GLY A 86 11.36 -6.08 0.62
N TRP A 87 10.67 -5.95 -0.51
CA TRP A 87 10.07 -7.08 -1.23
C TRP A 87 11.11 -8.02 -1.87
N ILE A 88 12.23 -7.47 -2.33
CA ILE A 88 13.34 -8.23 -2.93
C ILE A 88 14.12 -8.99 -1.86
N VAL A 89 14.37 -8.41 -0.68
CA VAL A 89 15.19 -9.04 0.38
C VAL A 89 14.41 -10.01 1.27
N ARG A 90 13.10 -9.80 1.42
CA ARG A 90 12.23 -10.57 2.33
C ARG A 90 12.21 -12.09 2.08
N PRO A 91 12.18 -12.61 0.84
CA PRO A 91 12.22 -14.05 0.60
C PRO A 91 13.52 -14.68 1.13
N LYS A 92 13.43 -15.90 1.67
CA LYS A 92 14.63 -16.66 2.10
C LYS A 92 15.36 -17.33 0.94
N GLN A 93 14.63 -17.70 -0.11
CA GLN A 93 15.18 -18.41 -1.27
C GLN A 93 15.77 -17.42 -2.28
N GLU A 94 17.01 -17.67 -2.70
CA GLU A 94 17.73 -16.83 -3.66
C GLU A 94 16.99 -16.74 -5.01
N LYS A 95 16.43 -17.85 -5.49
CA LYS A 95 15.64 -17.88 -6.74
C LYS A 95 14.49 -16.86 -6.69
N THR A 96 13.78 -16.75 -5.57
CA THR A 96 12.68 -15.80 -5.41
C THR A 96 13.18 -14.37 -5.34
N ARG A 97 14.32 -14.12 -4.68
CA ARG A 97 14.95 -12.79 -4.66
C ARG A 97 15.33 -12.33 -6.07
N ARG A 98 15.93 -13.22 -6.86
CA ARG A 98 16.28 -12.97 -8.26
C ARG A 98 15.05 -12.67 -9.11
N ALA A 99 13.99 -13.47 -8.98
CA ALA A 99 12.73 -13.22 -9.71
C ALA A 99 12.09 -11.86 -9.38
N HIS A 100 12.16 -11.42 -8.11
CA HIS A 100 11.67 -10.10 -7.72
C HIS A 100 12.57 -8.97 -8.27
N LEU A 101 13.89 -9.17 -8.25
CA LEU A 101 14.83 -8.23 -8.85
C LEU A 101 14.55 -8.07 -10.35
N ASP A 102 14.42 -9.18 -11.08
CA ASP A 102 14.13 -9.16 -12.53
C ASP A 102 12.81 -8.43 -12.81
N GLN A 103 11.77 -8.69 -12.01
CA GLN A 103 10.50 -7.98 -12.13
C GLN A 103 10.66 -6.47 -11.90
N MET A 104 11.40 -6.05 -10.86
CA MET A 104 11.65 -4.63 -10.61
C MET A 104 12.39 -4.00 -11.80
N LEU A 105 13.42 -4.64 -12.34
CA LEU A 105 14.18 -4.11 -13.48
C LEU A 105 13.29 -3.96 -14.72
N ASP A 106 12.40 -4.92 -15.00
CA ASP A 106 11.45 -4.81 -16.11
C ASP A 106 10.43 -3.69 -15.90
N GLU A 107 9.90 -3.53 -14.69
CA GLU A 107 8.99 -2.42 -14.35
C GLU A 107 9.69 -1.06 -14.46
N LEU A 108 10.97 -0.97 -14.08
CA LEU A 108 11.78 0.23 -14.25
C LEU A 108 12.04 0.55 -15.73
N ARG A 109 12.34 -0.46 -16.56
CA ARG A 109 12.50 -0.30 -18.02
C ARG A 109 11.24 0.22 -18.67
N ARG A 110 10.09 -0.31 -18.29
CA ARG A 110 8.80 0.11 -18.84
C ARG A 110 8.41 1.52 -18.39
N GLY A 111 8.73 1.87 -17.13
CA GLY A 111 8.50 3.21 -16.59
C GLY A 111 7.04 3.55 -16.31
N ASP A 112 6.09 2.64 -16.54
CA ASP A 112 4.64 2.84 -16.39
C ASP A 112 4.01 1.92 -15.34
N VAL A 113 4.81 1.11 -14.66
CA VAL A 113 4.35 0.13 -13.67
C VAL A 113 5.16 0.23 -12.39
N TYR A 114 4.49 -0.09 -11.29
CA TYR A 114 5.03 -0.32 -9.97
C TYR A 114 4.32 -1.50 -9.32
N MET A 115 5.02 -2.59 -8.99
CA MET A 115 4.44 -3.76 -8.32
C MET A 115 3.19 -4.32 -9.04
N LYS A 116 3.27 -4.45 -10.38
CA LYS A 116 2.15 -4.81 -11.27
C LYS A 116 0.94 -3.86 -11.24
N MET A 117 1.07 -2.68 -10.65
CA MET A 117 0.06 -1.63 -10.67
C MET A 117 0.47 -0.51 -11.64
N PRO A 118 -0.48 0.13 -12.34
CA PRO A 118 -0.19 1.30 -13.15
C PRO A 118 0.51 2.38 -12.31
N TRP A 119 1.60 2.91 -12.84
CA TRP A 119 2.32 4.03 -12.26
C TRP A 119 2.57 5.08 -13.32
N HIS A 120 2.35 6.33 -12.96
CA HIS A 120 2.72 7.47 -13.77
C HIS A 120 3.65 8.34 -12.93
N ALA A 121 4.80 8.68 -13.49
CA ALA A 121 5.62 9.73 -12.92
C ALA A 121 4.75 10.99 -12.82
N GLY A 122 4.66 11.59 -11.63
CA GLY A 122 3.96 12.86 -11.45
C GLY A 122 4.57 13.87 -12.42
N ARG A 123 3.73 14.43 -13.29
CA ARG A 123 4.11 15.41 -14.30
C ARG A 123 4.60 16.71 -13.65
#